data_AF-A0A9P9WGJ0-F1
#
_entry.id   AF-A0A9P9WGJ0-F1
#
_cell.length_a   1.000
_cell.length_b   1.000
_cell.length_c   1.000
_cell.angle_alpha   90.00
_cell.angle_beta   90.00
_cell.angle_gamma   90.00
#
_symmetry.space_group_name_H-M   'P 1'
#
loop_
_entity.id
_entity.type
_entity.pdbx_description
1 polymer ?
#
loop_
_entity_poly.entity_id
_entity_poly.type
_entity_poly.pdbx_seq_one_letter_code
_entity_poly.pdbx_strand_id
1 'polypeptide(L)'
;MALSSTASPFAGWANLRCPQHPSGILTTPTYGEASAVFTVCTETVISSNVSSVYNAIIDFNRYSAWNSFVYRVDLPPTVQTPDQVYVGMPMTLHTTGLVPLLNTTSAEEITVLDLPTTEGYSMIAWKYIDGLDGLGSRAEHPNILVPRDDGATRYLSYETYYNGLEIGVMVALRASLQFQFEQQGQDLKDYVETRGNKS
;
A
#
# COMPACT_ATOMS: atom_id res chain seq x y z
N MET A 1 -37.67 13.86 -16.50
CA MET A 1 -36.38 14.46 -16.12
C MET A 1 -35.72 13.45 -15.18
N ALA A 2 -34.84 12.61 -15.70
CA ALA A 2 -34.20 11.55 -14.91
C ALA A 2 -32.98 12.16 -14.20
N LEU A 3 -32.97 12.11 -12.87
CA LEU A 3 -31.80 12.45 -12.08
C LEU A 3 -30.75 11.37 -12.33
N SER A 4 -29.73 11.71 -13.12
CA SER A 4 -28.52 10.91 -13.23
C SER A 4 -27.84 10.94 -11.87
N SER A 5 -27.89 9.82 -11.14
CA SER A 5 -27.10 9.63 -9.93
C SER A 5 -25.64 9.56 -10.35
N THR A 6 -24.91 10.66 -10.17
CA THR A 6 -23.46 10.65 -10.25
C THR A 6 -22.96 9.86 -9.04
N ALA A 7 -22.67 8.57 -9.26
CA ALA A 7 -21.94 7.78 -8.28
C ALA A 7 -20.71 8.58 -7.87
N SER A 8 -20.62 8.89 -6.57
CA SER A 8 -19.50 9.64 -6.02
C SER A 8 -18.21 8.92 -6.43
N PRO A 9 -17.21 9.60 -7.04
CA PRO A 9 -15.94 8.95 -7.39
C PRO A 9 -15.25 8.32 -6.16
N PHE A 10 -15.64 8.75 -4.96
CA PHE A 10 -15.24 8.19 -3.67
C PHE A 10 -15.83 6.80 -3.35
N ALA A 11 -16.93 6.39 -3.99
CA ALA A 11 -17.52 5.06 -3.75
C ALA A 11 -16.72 3.93 -4.44
N GLY A 12 -15.87 4.24 -5.41
CA GLY A 12 -15.13 3.21 -6.16
C GLY A 12 -14.08 2.50 -5.30
N TRP A 13 -13.22 3.25 -4.63
CA TRP A 13 -12.10 2.73 -3.85
C TRP A 13 -12.53 1.90 -2.65
N ALA A 14 -13.58 2.34 -1.95
CA ALA A 14 -14.15 1.60 -0.82
C ALA A 14 -14.72 0.22 -1.19
N ASN A 15 -14.99 -0.02 -2.48
CA ASN A 15 -15.52 -1.28 -2.99
C ASN A 15 -14.45 -2.17 -3.65
N LEU A 16 -13.22 -1.68 -3.85
CA LEU A 16 -12.15 -2.51 -4.39
C LEU A 16 -11.81 -3.68 -3.45
N ARG A 17 -11.47 -4.82 -4.05
CA ARG A 17 -11.16 -6.10 -3.42
C ARG A 17 -9.93 -6.70 -4.10
N CYS A 18 -9.20 -7.57 -3.42
CA CYS A 18 -8.18 -8.35 -4.11
C CYS A 18 -8.80 -9.21 -5.22
N PRO A 19 -8.20 -9.25 -6.42
CA PRO A 19 -8.70 -10.10 -7.48
C PRO A 19 -8.68 -11.58 -7.09
N GLN A 20 -9.73 -12.31 -7.44
CA GLN A 20 -9.80 -13.77 -7.23
C GLN A 20 -8.90 -14.53 -8.22
N HIS A 21 -8.53 -13.90 -9.34
CA HIS A 21 -7.68 -14.48 -10.36
C HIS A 21 -6.34 -13.73 -10.43
N PRO A 22 -5.22 -14.44 -10.62
CA PRO A 22 -3.93 -13.79 -10.82
C PRO A 22 -3.91 -12.84 -12.03
N SER A 23 -4.74 -13.00 -13.05
CA SER A 23 -4.75 -12.01 -14.15
C SER A 23 -5.46 -10.69 -13.80
N GLY A 24 -6.04 -10.56 -12.61
CA GLY A 24 -6.75 -9.35 -12.21
C GLY A 24 -5.80 -8.18 -11.99
N ILE A 25 -6.22 -7.01 -12.47
CA ILE A 25 -5.54 -5.73 -12.32
C ILE A 25 -6.38 -4.85 -11.41
N LEU A 26 -5.71 -4.12 -10.52
CA LEU A 26 -6.33 -3.04 -9.75
C LEU A 26 -5.82 -1.69 -10.25
N THR A 27 -6.76 -0.77 -10.50
CA THR A 27 -6.47 0.63 -10.81
C THR A 27 -5.68 1.30 -9.69
N THR A 28 -4.83 2.27 -10.04
CA THR A 28 -4.05 3.05 -9.06
C THR A 28 -4.32 4.55 -9.20
N PRO A 29 -4.15 5.35 -8.14
CA PRO A 29 -4.47 6.78 -8.15
C PRO A 29 -3.71 7.59 -9.22
N THR A 30 -2.43 7.29 -9.42
CA THR A 30 -1.55 8.05 -10.33
C THR A 30 -1.61 7.50 -11.75
N TYR A 31 -1.57 6.18 -11.92
CA TYR A 31 -1.40 5.57 -13.24
C TYR A 31 -2.68 4.95 -13.83
N GLY A 32 -3.73 4.78 -13.03
CA GLY A 32 -4.94 4.09 -13.45
C GLY A 32 -4.65 2.62 -13.83
N GLU A 33 -5.27 2.11 -14.89
CA GLU A 33 -5.04 0.73 -15.37
C GLU A 33 -4.22 0.67 -16.67
N ALA A 34 -3.93 1.83 -17.28
CA ALA A 34 -3.30 1.87 -18.59
C ALA A 34 -1.89 1.30 -18.54
N SER A 35 -1.63 0.26 -19.36
CA SER A 35 -0.35 -0.46 -19.40
C SER A 35 0.01 -1.24 -18.13
N ALA A 36 -0.96 -1.50 -17.24
CA ALA A 36 -0.77 -2.40 -16.12
C ALA A 36 -0.52 -3.83 -16.63
N VAL A 37 0.44 -4.53 -16.00
CA VAL A 37 0.88 -5.87 -16.39
C VAL A 37 0.41 -6.91 -15.40
N PHE A 38 0.58 -6.66 -14.09
CA PHE A 38 0.02 -7.49 -13.04
C PHE A 38 -0.15 -6.72 -11.73
N THR A 39 -0.98 -7.24 -10.84
CA THR A 39 -1.15 -6.77 -9.47
C THR A 39 -0.84 -7.89 -8.49
N VAL A 40 -0.21 -7.53 -7.37
CA VAL A 40 -0.12 -8.35 -6.15
C VAL A 40 -0.91 -7.66 -5.04
N CYS A 41 -1.57 -8.43 -4.17
CA CYS A 41 -2.59 -7.87 -3.29
C CYS A 41 -2.77 -8.67 -2.01
N THR A 42 -2.98 -7.98 -0.90
CA THR A 42 -3.46 -8.54 0.37
C THR A 42 -4.73 -7.81 0.80
N GLU A 43 -5.69 -8.58 1.33
CA GLU A 43 -6.92 -8.04 1.91
C GLU A 43 -7.22 -8.77 3.20
N THR A 44 -7.42 -8.01 4.29
CA THR A 44 -7.74 -8.58 5.60
C THR A 44 -8.62 -7.64 6.41
N VAL A 45 -9.27 -8.19 7.44
CA VAL A 45 -10.00 -7.39 8.44
C VAL A 45 -9.13 -7.32 9.69
N ILE A 46 -8.80 -6.10 10.10
CA ILE A 46 -8.05 -5.81 11.31
C ILE A 46 -9.05 -5.33 12.37
N SER A 47 -9.10 -6.01 13.51
CA SER A 47 -9.93 -5.71 14.68
C SER A 47 -9.44 -4.47 15.43
N SER A 48 -9.35 -3.35 14.71
CA SER A 48 -8.99 -2.03 15.21
C SER A 48 -9.58 -0.95 14.31
N ASN A 49 -9.72 0.26 14.84
CA ASN A 49 -10.26 1.39 14.09
C ASN A 49 -9.29 1.90 13.02
N VAL A 50 -9.82 2.65 12.04
CA VAL A 50 -9.07 3.16 10.88
C VAL A 50 -7.86 3.98 11.31
N SER A 51 -8.00 4.83 12.33
CA SER A 51 -6.92 5.69 12.82
C SER A 51 -5.72 4.89 13.36
N SER A 52 -5.98 3.80 14.09
CA SER A 52 -4.92 2.93 14.60
C SER A 52 -4.15 2.24 13.47
N VAL A 53 -4.86 1.73 12.46
CA VAL A 53 -4.24 1.08 11.29
C VAL A 53 -3.47 2.10 10.46
N TYR A 54 -4.09 3.24 10.16
CA TYR A 54 -3.49 4.33 9.40
C TYR A 54 -2.18 4.80 10.01
N ASN A 55 -2.19 5.11 11.31
CA ASN A 55 -1.00 5.59 12.01
C ASN A 55 0.12 4.54 12.04
N ALA A 56 -0.20 3.24 12.09
CA ALA A 56 0.81 2.19 12.00
C ALA A 56 1.48 2.13 10.62
N ILE A 57 0.73 2.40 9.54
CA ILE A 57 1.26 2.43 8.17
C ILE A 57 2.17 3.65 7.96
N ILE A 58 1.76 4.84 8.38
CA ILE A 58 2.55 6.06 8.14
C ILE A 58 3.67 6.31 9.17
N ASP A 59 3.77 5.49 10.22
CA ASP A 59 4.90 5.52 11.18
C ASP A 59 6.13 4.82 10.59
N PHE A 60 6.68 5.40 9.52
CA PHE A 60 7.81 4.85 8.76
C PHE A 60 9.08 4.68 9.62
N ASN A 61 9.26 5.49 10.67
CA ASN A 61 10.38 5.34 11.61
C ASN A 61 10.28 4.05 12.45
N ARG A 62 9.07 3.50 12.60
CA ARG A 62 8.81 2.26 13.34
C ARG A 62 8.26 1.16 12.45
N TYR A 63 8.44 1.29 11.13
CA TYR A 63 7.90 0.34 10.16
C TYR A 63 8.39 -1.09 10.40
N SER A 64 9.66 -1.23 10.76
CA SER A 64 10.29 -2.52 11.10
C SER A 64 9.80 -3.14 12.41
N ALA A 65 9.03 -2.41 13.22
CA ALA A 65 8.41 -2.96 14.42
C ALA A 65 7.25 -3.90 14.08
N TRP A 66 6.75 -3.88 12.84
CA TRP A 66 5.69 -4.76 12.38
C TRP A 66 6.02 -5.42 11.05
N ASN A 67 6.59 -4.70 10.08
CA ASN A 67 6.84 -5.24 8.75
C ASN A 67 8.11 -6.10 8.71
N SER A 68 7.96 -7.40 8.46
CA SER A 68 9.09 -8.33 8.34
C SER A 68 9.86 -8.21 7.02
N PHE A 69 9.22 -7.70 5.95
CA PHE A 69 9.83 -7.53 4.64
C PHE A 69 10.60 -6.22 4.52
N VAL A 70 10.01 -5.11 4.96
CA VAL A 70 10.62 -3.76 4.96
C VAL A 70 11.20 -3.47 6.35
N TYR A 71 12.51 -3.71 6.50
CA TYR A 71 13.17 -3.63 7.81
C TYR A 71 13.71 -2.22 8.13
N ARG A 72 13.67 -1.29 7.18
CA ARG A 72 14.09 0.11 7.38
C ARG A 72 13.50 1.00 6.29
N VAL A 73 13.19 2.24 6.66
CA VAL A 73 12.81 3.30 5.74
C VAL A 73 13.74 4.49 5.97
N ASP A 74 14.44 4.94 4.93
CA ASP A 74 15.14 6.22 4.99
C ASP A 74 14.18 7.35 4.62
N LEU A 75 14.12 8.35 5.49
CA LEU A 75 13.21 9.49 5.40
C LEU A 75 14.00 10.80 5.32
N PRO A 76 13.38 11.89 4.81
CA PRO A 76 13.95 13.22 4.96
C PRO A 76 14.22 13.53 6.43
N PRO A 77 15.33 14.21 6.80
CA PRO A 77 15.68 14.44 8.21
C PRO A 77 14.61 15.16 9.04
N THR A 78 13.74 15.92 8.38
CA THR A 78 12.63 16.66 8.99
C THR A 78 11.43 15.78 9.36
N VAL A 79 11.39 14.53 8.92
CA VAL A 79 10.29 13.59 9.16
C VAL A 79 10.71 12.58 10.23
N GLN A 80 10.19 12.79 11.42
CA GLN A 80 10.46 12.00 12.62
C GLN A 80 9.20 11.32 13.16
N THR A 81 8.03 11.85 12.84
CA THR A 81 6.74 11.39 13.35
C THR A 81 5.68 11.29 12.24
N PRO A 82 4.62 10.47 12.43
CA PRO A 82 3.55 10.31 11.44
C PRO A 82 2.91 11.62 10.95
N ASP A 83 2.74 12.60 11.83
CA ASP A 83 2.14 13.91 11.51
C ASP A 83 3.00 14.78 10.58
N GLN A 84 4.24 14.38 10.35
CA GLN A 84 5.18 15.07 9.46
C GLN A 84 5.25 14.42 8.06
N VAL A 85 4.50 13.35 7.81
CA VAL A 85 4.40 12.71 6.49
C VAL A 85 3.56 13.58 5.55
N TYR A 86 4.02 13.75 4.30
CA TYR A 86 3.38 14.62 3.30
C TYR A 86 3.39 14.02 1.89
N VAL A 87 2.48 14.49 1.02
CA VAL A 87 2.44 14.10 -0.40
C VAL A 87 3.65 14.68 -1.13
N GLY A 88 4.33 13.86 -1.94
CA GLY A 88 5.60 14.19 -2.57
C GLY A 88 6.81 13.93 -1.67
N MET A 89 6.62 13.33 -0.49
CA MET A 89 7.72 12.94 0.38
C MET A 89 8.50 11.77 -0.26
N PRO A 90 9.79 11.94 -0.55
CA PRO A 90 10.62 10.83 -0.99
C PRO A 90 10.96 9.93 0.19
N MET A 91 11.03 8.62 -0.05
CA MET A 91 11.51 7.65 0.93
C MET A 91 12.29 6.54 0.22
N THR A 92 13.16 5.86 0.97
CA THR A 92 13.83 4.65 0.46
C THR A 92 13.51 3.47 1.37
N LEU A 93 12.79 2.49 0.83
CA LEU A 93 12.47 1.25 1.51
C LEU A 93 13.67 0.31 1.39
N HIS A 94 14.11 -0.24 2.52
CA HIS A 94 15.09 -1.33 2.57
C HIS A 94 14.37 -2.62 2.85
N THR A 95 14.50 -3.59 1.94
CA THR A 95 13.77 -4.86 2.01
C THR A 95 14.72 -6.04 2.17
N THR A 96 14.25 -7.12 2.79
CA THR A 96 14.97 -8.40 2.83
C THR A 96 15.13 -9.07 1.46
N GLY A 97 14.53 -8.46 0.42
CA GLY A 97 14.53 -8.91 -0.95
C GLY A 97 13.68 -10.14 -1.21
N LEU A 98 13.46 -10.40 -2.51
CA LEU A 98 12.66 -11.53 -3.00
C LEU A 98 13.51 -12.77 -3.25
N VAL A 99 14.82 -12.58 -3.40
CA VAL A 99 15.79 -13.66 -3.54
C VAL A 99 16.44 -13.87 -2.17
N PRO A 100 16.46 -15.11 -1.63
CA PRO A 100 17.02 -15.36 -0.31
C PRO A 100 18.43 -14.78 -0.16
N LEU A 101 18.69 -14.14 0.98
CA LEU A 101 19.97 -13.53 1.38
C LEU A 101 20.39 -12.29 0.57
N LEU A 102 19.54 -11.77 -0.33
CA LEU A 102 19.83 -10.55 -1.09
C LEU A 102 18.88 -9.44 -0.70
N ASN A 103 19.33 -8.55 0.18
CA ASN A 103 18.59 -7.32 0.49
C ASN A 103 18.54 -6.40 -0.73
N THR A 104 17.45 -5.65 -0.86
CA THR A 104 17.29 -4.65 -1.92
C THR A 104 16.77 -3.33 -1.35
N THR A 105 16.87 -2.28 -2.15
CA THR A 105 16.30 -0.98 -1.83
C THR A 105 15.33 -0.55 -2.92
N SER A 106 14.29 0.18 -2.55
CA SER A 106 13.32 0.78 -3.46
C SER A 106 13.15 2.26 -3.15
N ALA A 107 13.31 3.13 -4.15
CA ALA A 107 13.05 4.56 -4.01
C ALA A 107 11.57 4.82 -4.29
N GLU A 108 10.89 5.49 -3.36
CA GLU A 108 9.44 5.71 -3.41
C GLU A 108 9.10 7.17 -3.16
N GLU A 109 7.92 7.59 -3.62
CA GLU A 109 7.33 8.90 -3.33
C GLU A 109 5.87 8.74 -2.90
N ILE A 110 5.47 9.36 -1.80
CA ILE A 110 4.06 9.40 -1.37
C ILE A 110 3.21 10.14 -2.40
N THR A 111 2.17 9.51 -2.91
CA THR A 111 1.25 10.08 -3.92
C THR A 111 -0.11 10.47 -3.34
N VAL A 112 -0.58 9.76 -2.30
CA VAL A 112 -1.88 10.02 -1.65
C VAL A 112 -1.76 9.92 -0.13
N LEU A 113 -2.38 10.87 0.58
CA LEU A 113 -2.59 10.87 2.02
C LEU A 113 -3.98 11.40 2.35
N ASP A 114 -4.98 10.52 2.37
CA ASP A 114 -6.31 10.85 2.87
C ASP A 114 -6.39 10.55 4.36
N LEU A 115 -6.79 11.54 5.17
CA LEU A 115 -6.85 11.39 6.62
C LEU A 115 -7.84 10.27 7.04
N PRO A 116 -7.64 9.64 8.21
CA PRO A 116 -8.57 8.69 8.79
C PRO A 116 -10.01 9.23 8.83
N THR A 117 -10.95 8.45 8.31
CA THR A 117 -12.39 8.74 8.36
C THR A 117 -13.17 7.57 8.94
N THR A 118 -14.31 7.88 9.58
CA THR A 118 -15.27 6.87 10.07
C THR A 118 -16.31 6.50 9.01
N GLU A 119 -16.33 7.18 7.86
CA GLU A 119 -17.22 6.92 6.73
C GLU A 119 -16.43 6.84 5.42
N GLY A 120 -16.80 5.94 4.51
CA GLY A 120 -16.17 5.83 3.20
C GLY A 120 -14.84 5.05 3.24
N TYR A 121 -13.73 5.72 2.91
CA TYR A 121 -12.39 5.12 2.94
C TYR A 121 -11.32 6.17 3.26
N SER A 122 -10.19 5.70 3.77
CA SER A 122 -8.92 6.44 3.79
C SER A 122 -7.92 5.73 2.89
N MET A 123 -7.01 6.47 2.28
CA MET A 123 -5.98 5.95 1.39
C MET A 123 -4.61 6.53 1.72
N ILE A 124 -3.62 5.65 1.70
CA ILE A 124 -2.20 6.01 1.68
C ILE A 124 -1.63 5.33 0.44
N ALA A 125 -1.02 6.09 -0.47
CA ALA A 125 -0.39 5.51 -1.65
C ALA A 125 1.00 6.09 -1.86
N TRP A 126 1.88 5.27 -2.43
CA TRP A 126 3.19 5.69 -2.90
C TRP A 126 3.55 4.99 -4.20
N LYS A 127 4.42 5.60 -4.99
CA LYS A 127 4.90 5.06 -6.27
C LYS A 127 6.41 4.90 -6.28
N TYR A 128 6.86 3.92 -7.06
CA TYR A 128 8.26 3.71 -7.33
C TYR A 128 8.85 4.85 -8.17
N ILE A 129 10.04 5.31 -7.79
CA ILE A 129 10.86 6.27 -8.55
C ILE A 129 12.02 5.50 -9.18
N ASP A 130 11.96 5.33 -10.50
CA ASP A 130 12.98 4.59 -11.25
C ASP A 130 14.26 5.39 -11.54
N GLY A 131 14.27 6.70 -11.25
CA GLY A 131 15.38 7.59 -11.59
C GLY A 131 15.58 7.82 -13.09
N LEU A 132 14.62 7.38 -13.91
CA LEU A 132 14.64 7.42 -15.38
C LEU A 132 13.35 8.06 -15.94
N ASP A 133 12.72 8.95 -15.17
CA ASP A 133 11.47 9.64 -15.51
C ASP A 133 10.36 8.68 -15.99
N GLY A 134 10.29 7.49 -15.38
CA GLY A 134 9.29 6.46 -15.71
C GLY A 134 9.59 5.64 -16.97
N LEU A 135 10.81 5.69 -17.52
CA LEU A 135 11.22 4.82 -18.64
C LEU A 135 11.70 3.43 -18.19
N GLY A 136 12.11 3.29 -16.93
CA GLY A 136 12.59 2.05 -16.32
C GLY A 136 11.42 1.17 -15.88
N SER A 137 11.02 1.29 -14.61
CA SER A 137 9.94 0.51 -14.00
C SER A 137 8.91 1.45 -13.39
N ARG A 138 7.64 1.03 -13.42
CA ARG A 138 6.55 1.79 -12.81
C ARG A 138 5.73 0.84 -11.95
N ALA A 139 5.57 1.22 -10.69
CA ALA A 139 4.70 0.56 -9.74
C ALA A 139 4.07 1.63 -8.84
N GLU A 140 2.84 1.37 -8.40
CA GLU A 140 2.20 2.17 -7.36
C GLU A 140 1.52 1.24 -6.37
N HIS A 141 1.68 1.56 -5.08
CA HIS A 141 1.25 0.78 -3.94
C HIS A 141 0.20 1.54 -3.12
N PRO A 142 -1.10 1.37 -3.43
CA PRO A 142 -2.19 1.87 -2.60
C PRO A 142 -2.47 0.98 -1.38
N ASN A 143 -2.77 1.64 -0.27
CA ASN A 143 -3.27 1.08 0.98
C ASN A 143 -4.62 1.74 1.26
N ILE A 144 -5.70 0.97 1.22
CA ILE A 144 -7.07 1.43 1.36
C ILE A 144 -7.64 0.87 2.66
N LEU A 145 -8.16 1.77 3.50
CA LEU A 145 -8.76 1.47 4.78
C LEU A 145 -10.26 1.79 4.71
N VAL A 146 -11.10 0.80 4.95
CA VAL A 146 -12.55 0.98 4.98
C VAL A 146 -13.07 0.64 6.38
N PRO A 147 -13.66 1.61 7.11
CA PRO A 147 -14.29 1.35 8.40
C PRO A 147 -15.45 0.36 8.23
N ARG A 148 -15.68 -0.45 9.27
CA ARG A 148 -16.79 -1.39 9.37
C ARG A 148 -17.67 -1.07 10.56
N ASP A 149 -18.91 -1.52 10.52
CA ASP A 149 -19.91 -1.28 11.57
C ASP A 149 -19.52 -1.91 12.92
N ASP A 150 -18.67 -2.93 12.92
CA ASP A 150 -18.13 -3.59 14.11
C ASP A 150 -16.91 -2.85 14.72
N GLY A 151 -16.56 -1.67 14.19
CA GLY A 151 -15.40 -0.89 14.61
C GLY A 151 -14.06 -1.42 14.09
N ALA A 152 -14.07 -2.52 13.35
CA ALA A 152 -12.89 -3.04 12.67
C ALA A 152 -12.62 -2.25 11.36
N THR A 153 -11.45 -2.50 10.78
CA THR A 153 -11.04 -1.89 9.51
C THR A 153 -10.79 -2.98 8.50
N ARG A 154 -11.43 -2.88 7.33
CA ARG A 154 -11.02 -3.67 6.17
C ARG A 154 -9.81 -2.99 5.54
N TYR A 155 -8.70 -3.69 5.54
CA TYR A 155 -7.44 -3.25 4.96
C TYR A 155 -7.23 -3.95 3.62
N LEU A 156 -7.01 -3.17 2.58
CA LEU A 156 -6.62 -3.61 1.26
C LEU A 156 -5.28 -2.95 0.93
N SER A 157 -4.26 -3.74 0.62
CA SER A 157 -2.96 -3.26 0.18
C SER A 157 -2.55 -4.01 -1.07
N TYR A 158 -2.15 -3.29 -2.10
CA TYR A 158 -1.75 -3.90 -3.36
C TYR A 158 -0.72 -3.05 -4.06
N GLU A 159 0.00 -3.67 -4.98
CA GLU A 159 0.89 -2.98 -5.88
C GLU A 159 0.63 -3.45 -7.31
N THR A 160 0.40 -2.48 -8.18
CA THR A 160 0.21 -2.71 -9.61
C THR A 160 1.50 -2.33 -10.32
N TYR A 161 2.04 -3.29 -11.07
CA TYR A 161 3.23 -3.13 -11.89
C TYR A 161 2.84 -2.85 -13.33
N TYR A 162 3.49 -1.86 -13.94
CA TYR A 162 3.21 -1.39 -15.30
C TYR A 162 4.35 -1.75 -16.25
N ASN A 163 4.06 -1.69 -17.55
CA ASN A 163 5.06 -2.00 -18.58
C ASN A 163 6.28 -1.08 -18.45
N GLY A 164 7.48 -1.67 -18.60
CA GLY A 164 8.76 -1.01 -18.38
C GLY A 164 9.93 -1.95 -18.73
N LEU A 165 11.16 -1.43 -18.74
CA LEU A 165 12.35 -2.19 -19.15
C LEU A 165 12.62 -3.42 -18.25
N GLU A 166 12.27 -3.36 -16.97
CA GLU A 166 12.59 -4.43 -16.00
C GLU A 166 11.38 -5.30 -15.65
N ILE A 167 10.22 -5.06 -16.28
CA ILE A 167 8.95 -5.72 -15.91
C ILE A 167 9.03 -7.24 -16.02
N GLY A 168 9.83 -7.78 -16.95
CA GLY A 168 10.02 -9.22 -17.10
C GLY A 168 10.59 -9.90 -15.85
N VAL A 169 11.49 -9.23 -15.13
CA VAL A 169 12.06 -9.74 -13.86
C VAL A 169 10.97 -9.75 -12.78
N MET A 170 10.19 -8.68 -12.67
CA MET A 170 9.10 -8.59 -11.68
C MET A 170 7.99 -9.62 -11.94
N VAL A 171 7.65 -9.86 -13.21
CA VAL A 171 6.71 -10.94 -13.60
C VAL A 171 7.22 -12.31 -13.16
N ALA A 172 8.53 -12.59 -13.32
CA ALA A 172 9.12 -13.85 -12.88
C ALA A 172 9.12 -14.02 -11.35
N LEU A 173 9.21 -12.91 -10.60
CA LEU A 173 9.18 -12.89 -9.13
C LEU A 173 7.79 -12.70 -8.53
N ARG A 174 6.75 -12.68 -9.37
CA ARG A 174 5.38 -12.35 -8.96
C ARG A 174 4.86 -13.17 -7.78
N ALA A 175 5.10 -14.48 -7.76
CA ALA A 175 4.62 -15.34 -6.66
C ALA A 175 5.30 -14.98 -5.33
N SER A 176 6.60 -14.66 -5.37
CA SER A 176 7.34 -14.18 -4.20
C SER A 176 6.84 -12.80 -3.74
N LEU A 177 6.55 -11.89 -4.67
CA LEU A 177 5.93 -10.59 -4.36
C LEU A 177 4.57 -10.77 -3.67
N GLN A 178 3.70 -11.62 -4.24
CA GLN A 178 2.39 -11.92 -3.68
C GLN A 178 2.50 -12.43 -2.24
N PHE A 179 3.42 -13.37 -1.98
CA PHE A 179 3.69 -13.86 -0.63
C PHE A 179 4.12 -12.76 0.34
N GLN A 180 5.00 -11.84 -0.08
CA GLN A 180 5.43 -10.73 0.79
C GLN A 180 4.29 -9.75 1.08
N PHE A 181 3.38 -9.51 0.14
CA PHE A 181 2.17 -8.70 0.38
C PHE A 181 1.23 -9.36 1.39
N GLU A 182 0.99 -10.67 1.25
CA GLU A 182 0.19 -11.43 2.22
C GLU A 182 0.80 -11.37 3.62
N GLN A 183 2.12 -11.58 3.72
CA GLN A 183 2.85 -11.49 4.98
C GLN A 183 2.80 -10.08 5.58
N GLN A 184 3.01 -9.02 4.79
CA GLN A 184 2.88 -7.63 5.23
C GLN A 184 1.50 -7.36 5.83
N GLY A 185 0.44 -7.87 5.19
CA GLY A 185 -0.93 -7.72 5.70
C GLY A 185 -1.15 -8.42 7.04
N GLN A 186 -0.59 -9.62 7.20
CA GLN A 186 -0.65 -10.38 8.44
C GLN A 186 0.14 -9.71 9.57
N ASP A 187 1.36 -9.26 9.26
CA ASP A 187 2.25 -8.52 10.16
C ASP A 187 1.59 -7.26 10.74
N LEU A 188 0.96 -6.45 9.87
CA LEU A 188 0.25 -5.24 10.29
C LEU A 188 -0.94 -5.59 11.20
N LYS A 189 -1.71 -6.62 10.82
CA LYS A 189 -2.85 -7.10 11.61
C LYS A 189 -2.41 -7.48 13.01
N ASP A 190 -1.40 -8.34 13.13
CA ASP A 190 -0.90 -8.83 14.41
C ASP A 190 -0.35 -7.69 15.29
N TYR A 191 0.38 -6.76 14.69
CA TYR A 191 0.92 -5.60 15.40
C TYR A 191 -0.17 -4.67 15.96
N VAL A 192 -1.17 -4.33 15.16
CA VAL A 192 -2.22 -3.40 15.56
C VAL A 192 -3.14 -4.05 16.60
N GLU A 193 -3.50 -5.32 16.43
CA GLU A 193 -4.41 -6.03 17.35
C GLU A 193 -3.74 -6.33 18.70
N THR A 194 -2.45 -6.63 18.73
CA THR A 194 -1.73 -6.87 20.00
C THR A 194 -1.50 -5.58 20.82
N ARG A 195 -1.47 -4.41 20.18
CA ARG A 195 -1.42 -3.12 20.88
C ARG A 195 -2.78 -2.65 21.37
N GLY A 196 -3.84 -2.91 20.60
CA GLY A 196 -5.21 -2.60 21.01
C GLY A 196 -5.66 -3.35 22.27
N ASN A 197 -5.09 -4.54 22.51
CA ASN A 197 -5.39 -5.38 23.67
C ASN A 197 -4.64 -4.98 24.97
N LYS A 198 -3.89 -3.87 24.97
CA LYS A 198 -3.15 -3.37 26.16
C LYS A 198 -3.79 -2.15 26.84
N SER A 199 -5.02 -1.78 26.49
CA SER A 199 -5.79 -0.72 27.16
C SER A 199 -6.49 -1.22 28.41
#